data_AF-A0A7W9CC52-F1
#
_entry.id   AF-A0A7W9CC52-F1
#
_cell.length_a   1.000
_cell.length_b   1.000
_cell.length_c   1.000
_cell.angle_alpha   90.00
_cell.angle_beta   90.00
_cell.angle_gamma   90.00
#
_symmetry.space_group_name_H-M   'P 1'
#
loop_
_entity.id
_entity.type
_entity.pdbx_description
1 polymer ?
#
loop_
_entity_poly.entity_id
_entity_poly.type
_entity_poly.pdbx_seq_one_letter_code
_entity_poly.pdbx_strand_id
1 'polypeptide(L)'
;MPQSRIELHVDRDSVAMGDDMVSHAKVVTVREGTRLKTALQSSLPDIRAKGWSWVAVVDGEVSAVWSVDHGIRLLVENRRLTGGPVDILFRYFLQIDPAWLFDRLAAGAPARLLDLEAEYAAIAREKREAELRRRERTIKAKLLGAECIDAIAHYGAKITLHADIACRFTYAGEQWTVRRADTMLQMFTRDGATHASIRPHGLGEAWVVGMLAASARVAEGRPDLPDADFHPGLELERRGNRWMSHGATVVQVESDFAADVARLVFGRPIAEVRPLFDG
;
A
#
# COMPACT_ATOMS: atom_id res chain seq x y z
N MET A 1 43.65 1.29 32.86
CA MET A 1 43.89 1.89 31.53
C MET A 1 42.59 2.52 31.05
N PRO A 2 42.61 3.76 30.52
CA PRO A 2 41.39 4.38 29.97
C PRO A 2 40.86 3.51 28.83
N GLN A 3 39.58 3.12 28.92
CA GLN A 3 38.93 2.37 27.85
C GLN A 3 38.83 3.28 26.63
N SER A 4 39.59 2.94 25.59
CA SER A 4 39.49 3.57 24.28
C SER A 4 38.05 3.42 23.76
N ARG A 5 37.56 4.49 23.12
CA ARG A 5 36.20 4.62 22.61
C ARG A 5 36.25 4.72 21.09
N ILE A 6 35.30 4.08 20.43
CA ILE A 6 35.12 4.11 18.98
C ILE A 6 33.86 4.91 18.69
N GLU A 7 33.98 5.86 17.76
CA GLU A 7 32.83 6.58 17.20
C GLU A 7 32.19 5.77 16.08
N LEU A 8 30.87 5.69 16.13
CA LEU A 8 30.01 5.14 15.09
C LEU A 8 29.25 6.29 14.47
N HIS A 9 29.48 6.56 13.19
CA HIS A 9 28.77 7.57 12.43
C HIS A 9 27.59 6.87 11.76
N VAL A 10 26.38 7.14 12.21
CA VAL A 10 25.20 6.36 11.88
C VAL A 10 24.23 7.22 11.09
N ASP A 11 23.75 6.70 9.97
CA ASP A 11 22.70 7.32 9.17
C ASP A 11 21.69 6.26 8.66
N ARG A 12 20.58 6.70 8.07
CA ARG A 12 19.59 5.83 7.46
C ARG A 12 18.91 6.47 6.25
N ASP A 13 18.40 5.63 5.36
CA ASP A 13 17.50 6.07 4.30
C ASP A 13 16.17 6.61 4.87
N SER A 14 15.60 7.56 4.15
CA SER A 14 14.25 8.08 4.35
C SER A 14 13.21 7.03 3.96
N VAL A 15 12.13 6.92 4.73
CA VAL A 15 11.05 5.94 4.46
C VAL A 15 9.84 6.54 3.75
N ALA A 16 9.72 7.86 3.75
CA ALA A 16 8.64 8.61 3.11
C ALA A 16 9.08 10.07 2.86
N MET A 17 8.33 10.78 2.01
CA MET A 17 8.54 12.20 1.78
C MET A 17 8.40 13.00 3.08
N GLY A 18 9.41 13.81 3.41
CA GLY A 18 9.43 14.63 4.62
C GLY A 18 9.94 13.93 5.88
N ASP A 19 10.29 12.63 5.80
CA ASP A 19 11.03 11.95 6.87
C ASP A 19 12.41 12.61 7.09
N ASP A 20 13.02 13.07 6.01
CA ASP A 20 14.32 13.75 5.95
C ASP A 20 14.29 15.27 6.18
N MET A 21 13.17 15.82 6.67
CA MET A 21 13.14 17.24 7.08
C MET A 21 14.17 17.56 8.16
N VAL A 22 14.57 16.55 8.94
CA VAL A 22 15.69 16.60 9.88
C VAL A 22 16.64 15.46 9.54
N SER A 23 17.94 15.75 9.49
CA SER A 23 18.96 14.73 9.25
C SER A 23 18.82 13.57 10.23
N HIS A 24 18.95 12.34 9.73
CA HIS A 24 18.97 11.15 10.55
C HIS A 24 20.37 10.81 11.09
N ALA A 25 21.39 11.54 10.63
CA ALA A 25 22.77 11.33 11.01
C ALA A 25 22.97 11.55 12.51
N LYS A 26 23.60 10.60 13.18
CA LYS A 26 23.94 10.66 14.59
C LYS A 26 25.30 10.00 14.85
N VAL A 27 25.97 10.46 15.90
CA VAL A 27 27.19 9.82 16.38
C VAL A 27 26.87 9.03 17.65
N VAL A 28 27.21 7.75 17.65
CA VAL A 28 27.10 6.85 18.80
C VAL A 28 28.50 6.43 19.22
N THR A 29 28.79 6.40 20.52
CA THR A 29 30.10 5.97 21.01
C THR A 29 30.01 4.61 21.69
N VAL A 30 30.89 3.69 21.31
CA VAL A 30 31.02 2.36 21.93
C VAL A 30 32.43 2.15 22.47
N ARG A 31 32.61 1.15 23.34
CA ARG A 31 33.94 0.77 23.82
C ARG A 31 34.69 0.04 22.71
N GLU A 32 36.01 0.24 22.64
CA GLU A 32 36.87 -0.62 21.84
C GLU A 32 36.69 -2.10 22.27
N GLY A 33 36.73 -3.01 21.30
CA GLY A 33 36.49 -4.43 21.50
C GLY A 33 35.00 -4.82 21.50
N THR A 34 34.08 -3.84 21.38
CA THR A 34 32.64 -4.12 21.20
C THR A 34 32.42 -4.96 19.94
N ARG A 35 31.56 -5.98 20.04
CA ARG A 35 31.19 -6.86 18.93
C ARG A 35 30.34 -6.08 17.92
N LEU A 36 30.54 -6.33 16.62
CA LEU A 36 29.78 -5.66 15.55
C LEU A 36 28.27 -5.73 15.76
N LYS A 37 27.73 -6.90 16.11
CA LYS A 37 26.29 -7.06 16.40
C LYS A 37 25.80 -6.10 17.49
N THR A 38 26.59 -5.97 18.56
CA THR A 38 26.25 -5.09 19.69
C THR A 38 26.33 -3.62 19.30
N ALA A 39 27.33 -3.24 18.51
CA ALA A 39 27.44 -1.89 17.95
C ALA A 39 26.24 -1.54 17.06
N LEU A 40 25.83 -2.45 16.16
CA LEU A 40 24.64 -2.26 15.33
C LEU A 40 23.36 -2.16 16.18
N GLN A 41 23.24 -2.96 17.24
CA GLN A 41 22.10 -2.88 18.17
C GLN A 41 22.01 -1.55 18.91
N SER A 42 23.14 -0.91 19.25
CA SER A 42 23.15 0.44 19.83
C SER A 42 22.86 1.54 18.81
N SER A 43 22.97 1.23 17.53
CA SER A 43 22.87 2.18 16.42
C SER A 43 21.56 2.06 15.64
N LEU A 44 20.58 1.29 16.11
CA LEU A 44 19.33 1.05 15.38
C LEU A 44 18.62 2.36 14.99
N PRO A 45 17.93 2.39 13.84
CA PRO A 45 17.06 3.49 13.48
C PRO A 45 15.81 3.49 14.39
N ASP A 46 15.25 4.67 14.67
CA ASP A 46 14.02 4.80 15.48
C ASP A 46 12.77 4.50 14.63
N ILE A 47 12.63 3.23 14.22
CA ILE A 47 11.53 2.74 13.38
C ILE A 47 10.85 1.59 14.12
N ARG A 48 9.52 1.67 14.22
CA ARG A 48 8.69 0.68 14.94
C ARG A 48 7.79 -0.14 14.01
N ALA A 49 7.88 0.08 12.71
CA ALA A 49 7.06 -0.60 11.72
C ALA A 49 7.51 -2.07 11.54
N LYS A 50 6.56 -2.99 11.68
CA LYS A 50 6.75 -4.42 11.39
C LYS A 50 6.66 -4.68 9.89
N GLY A 51 7.32 -5.74 9.43
CA GLY A 51 7.40 -6.16 8.04
C GLY A 51 8.34 -5.32 7.18
N TRP A 52 9.02 -4.33 7.77
CA TRP A 52 9.98 -3.48 7.07
C TRP A 52 11.38 -4.05 7.23
N SER A 53 12.12 -4.11 6.14
CA SER A 53 13.48 -4.63 6.13
C SER A 53 14.50 -3.53 5.85
N TRP A 54 15.66 -3.69 6.46
CA TRP A 54 16.78 -2.76 6.35
C TRP A 54 18.07 -3.53 6.18
N VAL A 55 18.98 -2.99 5.39
CA VAL A 55 20.33 -3.53 5.24
C VAL A 55 21.32 -2.58 5.89
N ALA A 56 22.05 -3.06 6.89
CA ALA A 56 23.13 -2.31 7.50
C ALA A 56 24.40 -2.45 6.67
N VAL A 57 24.90 -1.34 6.15
CA VAL A 57 26.18 -1.22 5.47
C VAL A 57 27.18 -0.60 6.44
N VAL A 58 28.29 -1.28 6.69
CA VAL A 58 29.33 -0.86 7.64
C VAL A 58 30.62 -0.67 6.88
N ASP A 59 31.19 0.54 6.89
CA ASP A 59 32.38 0.92 6.11
C ASP A 59 32.27 0.52 4.62
N GLY A 60 31.07 0.62 4.04
CA GLY A 60 30.77 0.22 2.67
C GLY A 60 30.44 -1.26 2.46
N GLU A 61 30.57 -2.12 3.48
CA GLU A 61 30.29 -3.56 3.40
C GLU A 61 28.88 -3.91 3.92
N VAL A 62 28.10 -4.65 3.12
CA VAL A 62 26.80 -5.19 3.53
C VAL A 62 27.00 -6.19 4.68
N SER A 63 26.68 -5.77 5.89
CA SER A 63 27.09 -6.47 7.11
C SER A 63 25.93 -7.17 7.84
N ALA A 64 24.70 -6.67 7.69
CA ALA A 64 23.55 -7.24 8.37
C ALA A 64 22.21 -6.92 7.69
N VAL A 65 21.21 -7.74 7.97
CA VAL A 65 19.79 -7.38 7.81
C VAL A 65 19.20 -7.05 9.17
N TRP A 66 18.43 -5.98 9.23
CA TRP A 66 17.66 -5.57 10.40
C TRP A 66 16.17 -5.47 10.08
N SER A 67 15.33 -5.85 11.05
CA SER A 67 13.91 -5.53 11.07
C SER A 67 13.42 -5.52 12.52
N VAL A 68 12.26 -4.90 12.75
CA VAL A 68 11.58 -4.96 14.05
C VAL A 68 11.22 -6.42 14.42
N ASP A 69 10.88 -7.24 13.43
CA ASP A 69 10.42 -8.61 13.66
C ASP A 69 11.54 -9.59 14.03
N HIS A 70 12.75 -9.38 13.50
CA HIS A 70 13.86 -10.34 13.65
C HIS A 70 15.11 -9.77 14.35
N GLY A 71 15.15 -8.47 14.64
CA GLY A 71 16.35 -7.80 15.15
C GLY A 71 17.51 -7.84 14.15
N ILE A 72 18.75 -7.80 14.65
CA ILE A 72 19.97 -7.85 13.83
C ILE A 72 20.35 -9.30 13.49
N ARG A 73 20.40 -9.60 12.18
CA ARG A 73 20.99 -10.83 11.63
C ARG A 73 22.23 -10.47 10.81
N LEU A 74 23.41 -10.93 11.27
CA LEU A 74 24.68 -10.63 10.61
C LEU A 74 24.90 -11.50 9.37
N LEU A 75 25.38 -10.87 8.30
CA LEU A 75 25.83 -11.50 7.05
C LEU A 75 27.35 -11.74 7.05
N VAL A 76 28.08 -11.02 7.90
CA VAL A 76 29.53 -11.11 8.09
C VAL A 76 29.86 -11.66 9.48
N GLU A 77 31.13 -11.95 9.72
CA GLU A 77 31.59 -12.38 11.04
C GLU A 77 31.27 -11.33 12.11
N ASN A 78 30.85 -11.78 13.29
CA ASN A 78 30.65 -10.91 14.45
C ASN A 78 31.99 -10.48 15.10
N ARG A 79 32.82 -9.80 14.32
CA ARG A 79 34.15 -9.32 14.70
C ARG A 79 34.09 -8.25 15.81
N ARG A 80 35.21 -8.06 16.49
CA ARG A 80 35.39 -6.94 17.43
C ARG A 80 35.80 -5.69 16.66
N LEU A 81 35.23 -4.54 17.04
CA LEU A 81 35.67 -3.24 16.55
C LEU A 81 36.93 -2.83 17.32
N THR A 82 38.04 -2.63 16.62
CA THR A 82 39.36 -2.33 17.20
C THR A 82 39.88 -0.94 16.80
N GLY A 83 39.13 -0.19 16.00
CA GLY A 83 39.49 1.14 15.52
C GLY A 83 38.26 1.86 14.97
N GLY A 84 38.38 3.17 14.78
CA GLY A 84 37.32 4.01 14.21
C GLY A 84 37.86 5.33 13.65
N PRO A 85 36.98 6.20 13.13
CA PRO A 85 35.52 6.07 13.13
C PRO A 85 35.01 4.91 12.26
N VAL A 86 33.80 4.43 12.53
CA VAL A 86 33.11 3.39 11.76
C VAL A 86 31.81 3.97 11.20
N ASP A 87 31.64 3.89 9.88
CA ASP A 87 30.46 4.39 9.20
C ASP A 87 29.39 3.30 9.13
N ILE A 88 28.15 3.63 9.49
CA ILE A 88 27.01 2.72 9.49
C ILE A 88 25.84 3.39 8.76
N LEU A 89 25.45 2.85 7.61
CA LEU A 89 24.26 3.27 6.89
C LEU A 89 23.19 2.17 6.91
N PHE A 90 22.01 2.50 7.42
CA PHE A 90 20.84 1.63 7.31
C PHE A 90 20.06 1.95 6.04
N ARG A 91 20.20 1.10 5.03
CA ARG A 91 19.47 1.23 3.76
C ARG A 91 18.09 0.61 3.87
N TYR A 92 17.05 1.31 3.42
CA TYR A 92 15.67 0.85 3.52
C TYR A 92 15.31 -0.08 2.36
N PHE A 93 14.82 -1.28 2.65
CA PHE A 93 14.47 -2.31 1.67
C PHE A 93 12.96 -2.58 1.60
N LEU A 94 12.16 -1.55 1.88
CA LEU A 94 10.70 -1.57 1.78
C LEU A 94 10.09 -2.70 2.63
N GLN A 95 9.03 -3.32 2.12
CA GLN A 95 8.31 -4.42 2.76
C GLN A 95 8.77 -5.79 2.21
N ILE A 96 10.02 -5.90 1.76
CA ILE A 96 10.62 -7.21 1.46
C ILE A 96 10.72 -7.98 2.79
N ASP A 97 10.30 -9.24 2.77
CA ASP A 97 10.34 -10.12 3.94
C ASP A 97 11.79 -10.21 4.49
N PRO A 98 12.03 -9.82 5.76
CA PRO A 98 13.38 -9.74 6.28
C PRO A 98 14.12 -11.09 6.35
N ALA A 99 13.38 -12.20 6.49
CA ALA A 99 13.99 -13.53 6.51
C ALA A 99 14.44 -13.93 5.10
N TRP A 100 13.57 -13.73 4.10
CA TRP A 100 13.92 -13.94 2.69
C TRP A 100 15.09 -13.06 2.26
N LEU A 101 15.08 -11.77 2.63
CA LEU A 101 16.16 -10.83 2.29
C LEU A 101 17.49 -11.30 2.89
N PHE A 102 17.49 -11.71 4.15
CA PHE A 102 18.68 -12.25 4.80
C PHE A 102 19.21 -13.47 4.06
N ASP A 103 18.36 -14.46 3.80
CA ASP A 103 18.80 -15.71 3.17
C ASP A 103 19.34 -15.44 1.75
N ARG A 104 18.74 -14.48 1.03
CA ARG A 104 19.17 -14.09 -0.31
C ARG A 104 20.53 -13.40 -0.31
N LEU A 105 20.75 -12.46 0.61
CA LEU A 105 22.04 -11.77 0.76
C LEU A 105 23.12 -12.72 1.30
N ALA A 106 22.78 -13.62 2.22
CA ALA A 106 23.70 -14.63 2.75
C ALA A 106 24.17 -15.62 1.66
N ALA A 107 23.33 -15.86 0.64
CA ALA A 107 23.69 -16.62 -0.55
C ALA A 107 24.56 -15.83 -1.57
N GLY A 108 24.95 -14.60 -1.25
CA GLY A 108 25.84 -13.77 -2.08
C GLY A 108 25.15 -12.88 -3.11
N ALA A 109 23.82 -12.71 -3.04
CA ALA A 109 23.13 -11.75 -3.91
C ALA A 109 23.57 -10.30 -3.62
N PRO A 110 23.70 -9.44 -4.65
CA PRO A 110 24.03 -8.03 -4.42
C PRO A 110 22.87 -7.30 -3.74
N ALA A 111 23.17 -6.42 -2.78
CA ALA A 111 22.18 -5.59 -2.08
C ALA A 111 21.69 -4.41 -2.93
N ARG A 112 21.00 -4.73 -4.03
CA ARG A 112 20.36 -3.79 -4.94
C ARG A 112 18.86 -3.87 -4.76
N LEU A 113 18.27 -2.78 -4.25
CA LEU A 113 16.85 -2.75 -3.87
C LEU A 113 15.94 -3.16 -5.03
N LEU A 114 16.07 -2.51 -6.19
CA LEU A 114 15.18 -2.74 -7.32
C LEU A 114 15.24 -4.19 -7.83
N ASP A 115 16.43 -4.79 -7.86
CA ASP A 115 16.62 -6.18 -8.30
C ASP A 115 15.95 -7.16 -7.32
N LEU A 116 16.17 -6.95 -6.02
CA LEU A 116 15.62 -7.80 -4.96
C LEU A 116 14.10 -7.62 -4.80
N GLU A 117 13.59 -6.41 -4.99
CA GLU A 117 12.15 -6.13 -5.02
C GLU A 117 11.49 -6.85 -6.21
N ALA A 118 12.08 -6.75 -7.40
CA ALA A 118 11.58 -7.44 -8.59
C ALA A 118 11.57 -8.97 -8.41
N GLU A 119 12.64 -9.54 -7.83
CA GLU A 119 12.71 -10.97 -7.50
C GLU A 119 11.64 -11.37 -6.46
N TYR A 120 11.46 -10.56 -5.42
CA TYR A 120 10.52 -10.86 -4.34
C TYR A 120 9.04 -10.64 -4.72
N ALA A 121 8.76 -9.83 -5.75
CA ALA A 121 7.41 -9.41 -6.11
C ALA A 121 6.43 -10.58 -6.33
N ALA A 122 6.88 -11.68 -6.94
CA ALA A 122 6.03 -12.86 -7.14
C ALA A 122 5.61 -13.51 -5.81
N ILE A 123 6.56 -13.67 -4.88
CA ILE A 123 6.35 -14.24 -3.56
C ILE A 123 5.43 -13.32 -2.73
N ALA A 124 5.66 -12.01 -2.80
CA ALA A 124 4.83 -11.02 -2.12
C ALA A 124 3.37 -11.07 -2.61
N ARG A 125 3.15 -11.19 -3.93
CA ARG A 125 1.81 -11.34 -4.52
C ARG A 125 1.10 -12.60 -4.03
N GLU A 126 1.80 -13.73 -4.00
CA GLU A 126 1.24 -15.00 -3.53
C GLU A 126 0.87 -14.95 -2.04
N LYS A 127 1.79 -14.46 -1.18
CA LYS A 127 1.53 -14.27 0.26
C LYS A 127 0.34 -13.34 0.50
N ARG A 128 0.24 -12.24 -0.27
CA ARG A 128 -0.89 -11.30 -0.17
C ARG A 128 -2.20 -11.94 -0.56
N GLU A 129 -2.23 -12.73 -1.63
CA GLU A 129 -3.42 -13.48 -2.05
C GLU A 129 -3.85 -14.47 -0.97
N ALA A 130 -2.92 -15.26 -0.43
CA ALA A 130 -3.19 -16.22 0.63
C ALA A 130 -3.76 -15.56 1.89
N GLU A 131 -3.20 -14.41 2.30
CA GLU A 131 -3.72 -13.63 3.42
C GLU A 131 -5.13 -13.09 3.15
N LEU A 132 -5.39 -12.54 1.97
CA LEU A 132 -6.74 -12.08 1.59
C LEU A 132 -7.75 -13.23 1.63
N ARG A 133 -7.38 -14.42 1.15
CA ARG A 133 -8.21 -15.63 1.20
C ARG A 133 -8.44 -16.11 2.63
N ARG A 134 -7.44 -16.01 3.50
CA ARG A 134 -7.61 -16.31 4.92
C ARG A 134 -8.61 -15.33 5.55
N ARG A 135 -8.44 -14.02 5.35
CA ARG A 135 -9.34 -12.98 5.87
C ARG A 135 -10.77 -13.13 5.38
N GLU A 136 -10.95 -13.47 4.09
CA GLU A 136 -12.25 -13.78 3.51
C GLU A 136 -12.98 -14.89 4.29
N ARG A 137 -12.27 -15.93 4.72
CA ARG A 137 -12.85 -17.03 5.50
C ARG A 137 -13.03 -16.71 6.99
N THR A 138 -12.12 -15.94 7.59
CA THR A 138 -12.06 -15.79 9.05
C THR A 138 -12.68 -14.50 9.57
N ILE A 139 -12.76 -13.44 8.78
CA ILE A 139 -13.29 -12.14 9.20
C ILE A 139 -14.73 -12.00 8.66
N LYS A 140 -15.68 -11.83 9.59
CA LYS A 140 -17.10 -11.69 9.29
C LYS A 140 -17.44 -10.34 8.65
N ALA A 141 -16.88 -9.25 9.19
CA ALA A 141 -17.07 -7.93 8.62
C ALA A 141 -16.45 -7.86 7.22
N LYS A 142 -17.22 -7.44 6.23
CA LYS A 142 -16.78 -7.34 4.85
C LYS A 142 -16.54 -5.89 4.45
N LEU A 143 -15.70 -5.68 3.43
CA LEU A 143 -15.41 -4.35 2.93
C LEU A 143 -16.69 -3.68 2.44
N LEU A 144 -17.34 -4.28 1.44
CA LEU A 144 -18.59 -3.80 0.86
C LEU A 144 -19.80 -4.39 1.59
N GLY A 145 -20.83 -3.59 1.80
CA GLY A 145 -22.12 -3.99 2.36
C GLY A 145 -22.88 -4.97 1.46
N ALA A 146 -23.85 -5.67 2.04
CA ALA A 146 -24.64 -6.68 1.34
C ALA A 146 -25.39 -6.09 0.13
N GLU A 147 -26.03 -4.93 0.29
CA GLU A 147 -26.74 -4.25 -0.81
C GLU A 147 -25.83 -3.91 -1.98
N CYS A 148 -24.57 -3.52 -1.72
CA CYS A 148 -23.57 -3.24 -2.74
C CYS A 148 -23.21 -4.52 -3.51
N ILE A 149 -22.95 -5.62 -2.80
CA ILE A 149 -22.63 -6.91 -3.42
C ILE A 149 -23.79 -7.44 -4.26
N ASP A 150 -25.02 -7.33 -3.74
CA ASP A 150 -26.22 -7.77 -4.46
C ASP A 150 -26.43 -6.92 -5.73
N ALA A 151 -26.20 -5.62 -5.68
CA ALA A 151 -26.27 -4.74 -6.85
C ALA A 151 -25.16 -5.04 -7.87
N ILE A 152 -23.92 -5.26 -7.42
CA ILE A 152 -22.80 -5.67 -8.29
C ILE A 152 -23.14 -6.99 -9.00
N ALA A 153 -23.63 -7.98 -8.27
CA ALA A 153 -24.03 -9.28 -8.83
C ALA A 153 -25.23 -9.15 -9.79
N HIS A 154 -26.19 -8.26 -9.48
CA HIS A 154 -27.35 -8.00 -10.32
C HIS A 154 -26.96 -7.54 -11.73
N TYR A 155 -25.96 -6.66 -11.85
CA TYR A 155 -25.43 -6.23 -13.15
C TYR A 155 -24.53 -7.28 -13.82
N GLY A 156 -24.48 -8.52 -13.32
CA GLY A 156 -23.78 -9.63 -13.96
C GLY A 156 -22.30 -9.74 -13.60
N ALA A 157 -21.83 -9.00 -12.59
CA ALA A 157 -20.46 -9.18 -12.11
C ALA A 157 -20.32 -10.45 -11.27
N LYS A 158 -19.20 -11.17 -11.47
CA LYS A 158 -18.86 -12.37 -10.70
C LYS A 158 -17.86 -12.01 -9.60
N ILE A 159 -18.30 -12.05 -8.34
CA ILE A 159 -17.42 -11.86 -7.19
C ILE A 159 -16.42 -13.02 -7.10
N THR A 160 -15.13 -12.70 -7.02
CA THR A 160 -14.05 -13.69 -6.93
C THR A 160 -13.32 -13.64 -5.59
N LEU A 161 -13.40 -12.54 -4.85
CA LEU A 161 -12.87 -12.37 -3.49
C LEU A 161 -13.65 -11.28 -2.75
N HIS A 162 -14.06 -11.52 -1.51
CA HIS A 162 -14.63 -10.51 -0.61
C HIS A 162 -14.12 -10.64 0.83
N ALA A 163 -13.08 -9.86 1.13
CA ALA A 163 -12.50 -9.70 2.45
C ALA A 163 -12.91 -8.35 3.07
N ASP A 164 -12.48 -8.10 4.30
CA ASP A 164 -12.73 -6.88 5.07
C ASP A 164 -12.00 -5.64 4.52
N ILE A 165 -10.94 -5.84 3.73
CA ILE A 165 -10.11 -4.77 3.15
C ILE A 165 -10.09 -4.74 1.62
N ALA A 166 -10.65 -5.76 0.97
CA ALA A 166 -10.65 -5.84 -0.49
C ALA A 166 -11.84 -6.65 -1.01
N CYS A 167 -12.41 -6.20 -2.12
CA CYS A 167 -13.34 -6.94 -2.95
C CYS A 167 -12.76 -7.04 -4.37
N ARG A 168 -12.83 -8.21 -5.00
CA ARG A 168 -12.53 -8.40 -6.42
C ARG A 168 -13.68 -9.09 -7.11
N PHE A 169 -13.94 -8.65 -8.33
CA PHE A 169 -14.96 -9.23 -9.19
C PHE A 169 -14.58 -9.05 -10.66
N THR A 170 -15.22 -9.83 -11.52
CA THR A 170 -15.08 -9.70 -12.97
C THR A 170 -16.39 -9.20 -13.54
N TYR A 171 -16.34 -8.20 -14.42
CA TYR A 171 -17.48 -7.64 -15.12
C TYR A 171 -17.08 -7.34 -16.57
N ALA A 172 -17.88 -7.75 -17.55
CA ALA A 172 -17.60 -7.60 -18.98
C ALA A 172 -16.18 -8.05 -19.41
N GLY A 173 -15.64 -9.11 -18.79
CA GLY A 173 -14.30 -9.62 -19.06
C GLY A 173 -13.15 -8.87 -18.38
N GLU A 174 -13.44 -7.78 -17.65
CA GLU A 174 -12.46 -6.97 -16.94
C GLU A 174 -12.44 -7.30 -15.44
N GLN A 175 -11.24 -7.35 -14.85
CA GLN A 175 -11.08 -7.52 -13.41
C GLN A 175 -11.14 -6.17 -12.70
N TRP A 176 -12.05 -6.10 -11.74
CA TRP A 176 -12.22 -4.97 -10.84
C TRP A 176 -11.68 -5.33 -9.45
N THR A 177 -11.03 -4.36 -8.82
CA THR A 177 -10.58 -4.46 -7.43
C THR A 177 -11.01 -3.21 -6.68
N VAL A 178 -11.77 -3.40 -5.60
CA VAL A 178 -12.09 -2.35 -4.62
C VAL A 178 -11.29 -2.62 -3.36
N ARG A 179 -10.57 -1.62 -2.85
CA ARG A 179 -9.71 -1.75 -1.67
C ARG A 179 -9.91 -0.59 -0.71
N ARG A 180 -9.76 -0.86 0.58
CA ARG A 180 -9.64 0.20 1.58
C ARG A 180 -8.20 0.68 1.66
N ALA A 181 -7.99 1.99 1.50
CA ALA A 181 -6.75 2.68 1.81
C ALA A 181 -7.06 3.80 2.80
N ASP A 182 -6.71 3.59 4.07
CA ASP A 182 -7.13 4.45 5.18
C ASP A 182 -8.68 4.60 5.22
N THR A 183 -9.20 5.81 5.09
CA THR A 183 -10.64 6.12 5.06
C THR A 183 -11.27 6.03 3.66
N MET A 184 -10.47 5.83 2.61
CA MET A 184 -10.92 5.85 1.21
C MET A 184 -11.19 4.45 0.67
N LEU A 185 -12.19 4.35 -0.20
CA LEU A 185 -12.29 3.25 -1.16
C LEU A 185 -11.51 3.61 -2.42
N GLN A 186 -10.61 2.73 -2.82
CA GLN A 186 -9.87 2.82 -4.07
C GLN A 186 -10.36 1.74 -5.03
N MET A 187 -10.63 2.13 -6.27
CA MET A 187 -11.09 1.25 -7.33
C MET A 187 -10.03 1.16 -8.42
N PHE A 188 -9.79 -0.06 -8.87
CA PHE A 188 -8.80 -0.39 -9.89
C PHE A 188 -9.46 -1.25 -10.95
N THR A 189 -9.20 -0.93 -12.22
CA THR A 189 -9.52 -1.76 -13.39
C THR A 189 -8.21 -1.88 -14.16
N ARG A 190 -7.79 -3.11 -14.50
CA ARG A 190 -6.45 -3.42 -15.07
C ARG A 190 -5.26 -3.15 -14.12
N ASP A 191 -4.05 -3.42 -14.62
CA ASP A 191 -2.77 -3.64 -13.91
C ASP A 191 -2.27 -2.48 -13.00
N GLY A 192 -3.06 -2.12 -11.98
CA GLY A 192 -2.60 -1.36 -10.81
C GLY A 192 -2.88 0.15 -10.80
N ALA A 193 -3.41 0.72 -11.88
CA ALA A 193 -3.80 2.14 -11.89
C ALA A 193 -5.12 2.38 -11.12
N THR A 194 -5.16 3.44 -10.31
CA THR A 194 -6.32 3.77 -9.48
C THR A 194 -7.34 4.59 -10.27
N HIS A 195 -8.39 3.95 -10.76
CA HIS A 195 -9.49 4.60 -11.49
C HIS A 195 -10.27 5.59 -10.64
N ALA A 196 -10.48 5.25 -9.36
CA ALA A 196 -11.20 6.11 -8.44
C ALA A 196 -10.63 6.00 -7.02
N SER A 197 -10.61 7.12 -6.30
CA SER A 197 -10.44 7.17 -4.84
C SER A 197 -11.58 7.99 -4.26
N ILE A 198 -12.43 7.37 -3.44
CA ILE A 198 -13.69 7.96 -2.99
C ILE A 198 -13.87 7.77 -1.47
N ARG A 199 -14.25 8.86 -0.79
CA ARG A 199 -14.82 8.86 0.56
C ARG A 199 -15.99 9.87 0.62
N PRO A 200 -17.04 9.61 1.43
CA PRO A 200 -17.16 8.52 2.41
C PRO A 200 -17.42 7.14 1.76
N HIS A 201 -17.30 6.08 2.57
CA HIS A 201 -17.43 4.69 2.12
C HIS A 201 -18.70 4.44 1.29
N GLY A 202 -19.87 4.90 1.78
CA GLY A 202 -21.14 4.71 1.08
C GLY A 202 -21.20 5.38 -0.30
N LEU A 203 -20.53 6.52 -0.50
CA LEU A 203 -20.43 7.14 -1.83
C LEU A 203 -19.59 6.29 -2.77
N GLY A 204 -18.53 5.65 -2.27
CA GLY A 204 -17.73 4.73 -3.09
C GLY A 204 -18.49 3.48 -3.50
N GLU A 205 -19.37 2.97 -2.63
CA GLU A 205 -20.27 1.85 -2.95
C GLU A 205 -21.32 2.26 -4.00
N ALA A 206 -21.98 3.40 -3.80
CA ALA A 206 -22.94 3.95 -4.76
C ALA A 206 -22.30 4.20 -6.13
N TRP A 207 -21.06 4.71 -6.14
CA TRP A 207 -20.32 4.98 -7.37
C TRP A 207 -19.96 3.71 -8.14
N VAL A 208 -19.46 2.66 -7.47
CA VAL A 208 -19.14 1.41 -8.18
C VAL A 208 -20.40 0.78 -8.77
N VAL A 209 -21.52 0.83 -8.06
CA VAL A 209 -22.82 0.37 -8.59
C VAL A 209 -23.23 1.20 -9.80
N GLY A 210 -23.16 2.53 -9.72
CA GLY A 210 -23.50 3.43 -10.83
C GLY A 210 -22.65 3.19 -12.09
N MET A 211 -21.34 2.94 -11.92
CA MET A 211 -20.45 2.63 -13.05
C MET A 211 -20.84 1.32 -13.76
N LEU A 212 -21.16 0.27 -12.99
CA LEU A 212 -21.59 -1.02 -13.56
C LEU A 212 -22.97 -0.91 -14.21
N ALA A 213 -23.88 -0.18 -13.58
CA ALA A 213 -25.22 0.06 -14.09
C ALA A 213 -25.20 0.84 -15.41
N ALA A 214 -24.41 1.91 -15.48
CA ALA A 214 -24.22 2.69 -16.70
C ALA A 214 -23.65 1.85 -17.84
N SER A 215 -22.65 1.00 -17.55
CA SER A 215 -22.10 0.07 -18.54
C SER A 215 -23.14 -0.97 -19.00
N ALA A 216 -24.00 -1.46 -18.09
CA ALA A 216 -25.07 -2.38 -18.45
C ALA A 216 -26.09 -1.72 -19.39
N ARG A 217 -26.46 -0.45 -19.13
CA ARG A 217 -27.34 0.33 -20.02
C ARG A 217 -26.78 0.45 -21.44
N VAL A 218 -25.50 0.76 -21.57
CA VAL A 218 -24.83 0.84 -22.89
C VAL A 218 -24.86 -0.51 -23.60
N ALA A 219 -24.61 -1.60 -22.88
CA ALA A 219 -24.66 -2.95 -23.45
C ALA A 219 -26.08 -3.33 -23.97
N GLU A 220 -27.11 -2.72 -23.40
CA GLU A 220 -28.52 -2.87 -23.83
C GLU A 220 -28.94 -1.85 -24.90
N GLY A 221 -28.03 -0.99 -25.36
CA GLY A 221 -28.32 0.05 -26.36
C GLY A 221 -29.06 1.27 -25.81
N ARG A 222 -29.07 1.45 -24.49
CA ARG A 222 -29.62 2.65 -23.81
C ARG A 222 -28.52 3.71 -23.62
N PRO A 223 -28.89 4.99 -23.42
CA PRO A 223 -27.94 6.01 -22.95
C PRO A 223 -27.26 5.56 -21.66
N ASP A 224 -25.97 5.88 -21.54
CA ASP A 224 -25.11 5.47 -20.42
C ASP A 224 -25.59 5.98 -19.07
N LEU A 225 -26.04 7.23 -19.01
CA LEU A 225 -26.68 7.82 -17.83
C LEU A 225 -28.21 7.87 -18.01
N PRO A 226 -28.97 7.68 -16.93
CA PRO A 226 -30.41 7.95 -16.93
C PRO A 226 -30.69 9.45 -17.04
N ASP A 227 -31.87 9.80 -17.56
CA ASP A 227 -32.36 11.18 -17.58
C ASP A 227 -32.83 11.56 -16.17
N ALA A 228 -31.90 12.08 -15.37
CA ALA A 228 -32.12 12.40 -13.98
C ALA A 228 -31.25 13.56 -13.52
N ASP A 229 -31.79 14.35 -12.60
CA ASP A 229 -31.08 15.50 -12.04
C ASP A 229 -29.90 15.06 -11.16
N PHE A 230 -28.78 15.75 -11.34
CA PHE A 230 -27.64 15.65 -10.44
C PHE A 230 -27.99 16.27 -9.08
N HIS A 231 -27.64 15.57 -8.01
CA HIS A 231 -27.87 16.12 -6.68
C HIS A 231 -26.94 17.31 -6.44
N PRO A 232 -27.46 18.48 -6.01
CA PRO A 232 -26.60 19.61 -5.66
C PRO A 232 -25.71 19.23 -4.47
N GLY A 233 -24.44 19.66 -4.48
CA GLY A 233 -23.54 19.55 -3.33
C GLY A 233 -22.26 18.73 -3.52
N LEU A 234 -22.04 18.12 -4.71
CA LEU A 234 -20.73 17.58 -5.09
C LEU A 234 -20.10 18.44 -6.18
N GLU A 235 -19.21 19.34 -5.77
CA GLU A 235 -18.39 20.12 -6.69
C GLU A 235 -17.11 19.36 -7.01
N LEU A 236 -16.86 19.18 -8.32
CA LEU A 236 -15.64 18.55 -8.83
C LEU A 236 -14.90 19.53 -9.72
N GLU A 237 -13.62 19.73 -9.41
CA GLU A 237 -12.69 20.51 -10.20
C GLU A 237 -11.78 19.59 -11.01
N ARG A 238 -11.46 19.97 -12.24
CA ARG A 238 -10.47 19.25 -13.03
C ARG A 238 -9.06 19.71 -12.65
N ARG A 239 -8.22 18.78 -12.20
CA ARG A 239 -6.80 19.00 -11.91
C ARG A 239 -5.95 17.97 -12.65
N GLY A 240 -5.24 18.44 -13.68
CA GLY A 240 -4.53 17.55 -14.60
C GLY A 240 -5.51 16.62 -15.33
N ASN A 241 -5.29 15.31 -15.21
CA ASN A 241 -6.12 14.28 -15.82
C ASN A 241 -7.19 13.70 -14.89
N ARG A 242 -7.47 14.34 -13.73
CA ARG A 242 -8.48 13.86 -12.78
C ARG A 242 -9.48 14.94 -12.41
N TRP A 243 -10.70 14.50 -12.14
CA TRP A 243 -11.72 15.28 -11.42
C TRP A 243 -11.58 15.03 -9.93
N MET A 244 -11.60 16.11 -9.15
CA MET A 244 -11.38 16.04 -7.71
C MET A 244 -12.35 16.92 -6.92
N SER A 245 -12.82 16.44 -5.76
CA SER A 245 -13.46 17.28 -4.73
C SER A 245 -12.54 17.50 -3.53
N HIS A 246 -12.82 18.54 -2.76
CA HIS A 246 -12.10 18.90 -1.53
C HIS A 246 -13.01 18.85 -0.30
N GLY A 247 -12.41 18.64 0.88
CA GLY A 247 -13.13 18.64 2.17
C GLY A 247 -13.44 17.24 2.70
N ALA A 248 -14.60 17.11 3.37
CA ALA A 248 -15.03 15.88 4.02
C ALA A 248 -15.39 14.78 3.00
N THR A 249 -16.01 15.16 1.89
CA THR A 249 -16.25 14.30 0.73
C THR A 249 -15.09 14.47 -0.25
N VAL A 250 -14.36 13.38 -0.50
CA VAL A 250 -13.27 13.37 -1.49
C VAL A 250 -13.60 12.35 -2.55
N VAL A 251 -13.70 12.81 -3.78
CA VAL A 251 -13.83 12.01 -4.99
C VAL A 251 -12.62 12.35 -5.84
N GLN A 252 -11.92 11.35 -6.37
CA GLN A 252 -10.85 11.52 -7.34
C GLN A 252 -11.01 10.50 -8.45
N VAL A 253 -11.46 10.93 -9.62
CA VAL A 253 -11.80 10.05 -10.76
C VAL A 253 -11.16 10.53 -12.05
N GLU A 254 -10.94 9.62 -13.01
CA GLU A 254 -10.08 9.87 -14.17
C GLU A 254 -10.80 10.41 -15.43
N SER A 255 -12.14 10.39 -15.47
CA SER A 255 -12.90 10.79 -16.67
C SER A 255 -14.11 11.65 -16.35
N ASP A 256 -14.58 12.40 -17.35
CA ASP A 256 -15.82 13.19 -17.27
C ASP A 256 -17.00 12.28 -16.94
N PHE A 257 -17.12 11.14 -17.62
CA PHE A 257 -18.13 10.12 -17.35
C PHE A 257 -18.11 9.63 -15.88
N ALA A 258 -16.92 9.30 -15.35
CA ALA A 258 -16.79 8.87 -13.97
C ALA A 258 -17.17 9.98 -12.96
N ALA A 259 -16.93 11.24 -13.32
CA ALA A 259 -17.33 12.40 -12.54
C ALA A 259 -18.86 12.60 -12.57
N ASP A 260 -19.49 12.38 -13.72
CA ASP A 260 -20.94 12.50 -13.85
C ASP A 260 -21.69 11.39 -13.11
N VAL A 261 -21.18 10.15 -13.15
CA VAL A 261 -21.67 9.07 -12.28
C VAL A 261 -21.55 9.47 -10.81
N ALA A 262 -20.41 10.05 -10.40
CA ALA A 262 -20.23 10.50 -9.02
C ALA A 262 -21.22 11.59 -8.60
N ARG A 263 -21.49 12.57 -9.48
CA ARG A 263 -22.50 13.62 -9.24
C ARG A 263 -23.91 13.05 -9.16
N LEU A 264 -24.22 12.08 -10.01
CA LEU A 264 -25.55 11.46 -10.08
C LEU A 264 -25.85 10.63 -8.82
N VAL A 265 -24.88 9.85 -8.36
CA VAL A 265 -25.05 8.98 -7.18
C VAL A 265 -24.81 9.69 -5.84
N PHE A 266 -24.33 10.93 -5.87
CA PHE A 266 -24.03 11.69 -4.67
C PHE A 266 -25.26 11.86 -3.78
N GLY A 267 -25.13 11.53 -2.49
CA GLY A 267 -26.20 11.62 -1.51
C GLY A 267 -27.26 10.51 -1.59
N ARG A 268 -27.19 9.60 -2.58
CA ARG A 268 -28.16 8.53 -2.77
C ARG A 268 -27.69 7.22 -2.14
N PRO A 269 -28.54 6.50 -1.38
CA PRO A 269 -28.25 5.13 -0.97
C PRO A 269 -28.33 4.18 -2.17
N ILE A 270 -27.71 2.99 -2.04
CA ILE A 270 -27.68 1.98 -3.11
C ILE A 270 -29.10 1.56 -3.54
N ALA A 271 -30.02 1.49 -2.57
CA ALA A 271 -31.44 1.22 -2.81
C ALA A 271 -32.13 2.22 -3.75
N GLU A 272 -31.62 3.46 -3.86
CA GLU A 272 -32.11 4.46 -4.82
C GLU A 272 -31.31 4.46 -6.12
N VAL A 273 -30.00 4.23 -6.05
CA VAL A 273 -29.11 4.22 -7.22
C VAL A 273 -29.53 3.13 -8.20
N ARG A 274 -29.81 1.92 -7.73
CA ARG A 274 -30.14 0.81 -8.64
C ARG A 274 -31.43 1.07 -9.46
N PRO A 275 -32.59 1.37 -8.86
CA PRO A 275 -33.80 1.70 -9.62
C PRO A 275 -33.62 2.88 -10.59
N LEU A 276 -32.78 3.86 -10.23
CA LEU A 276 -32.49 5.03 -11.06
C LEU A 276 -31.84 4.63 -12.40
N PHE A 277 -30.94 3.66 -12.40
CA PHE A 277 -30.29 3.18 -13.63
C PHE A 277 -31.08 2.07 -14.33
N ASP A 278 -31.96 1.36 -13.61
CA ASP A 278 -32.76 0.29 -14.20
C ASP A 278 -33.90 0.85 -15.08
N GLY A 279 -34.44 2.04 -14.74
CA GLY A 279 -35.45 2.77 -15.55
C GLY A 279 -34.92 3.26 -16.89
#